data_AF-A0A1L5KK80-F1
#
_entry.id   AF-A0A1L5KK80-F1
#
_cell.length_a   1.000
_cell.length_b   1.000
_cell.length_c   1.000
_cell.angle_alpha   90.00
_cell.angle_beta   90.00
_cell.angle_gamma   90.00
#
_symmetry.space_group_name_H-M   'P 1'
#
loop_
_entity.id
_entity.type
_entity.pdbx_description
1 polymer ?
#
loop_
_entity_poly.entity_id
_entity_poly.type
_entity_poly.pdbx_seq_one_letter_code
_entity_poly.pdbx_strand_id
1 'polypeptide(L)'
;MKIVVLAGGLSTERDVSFKTGEMVTKALRENGHQVILLDVFMGYSDKEEDLTGIFDRAEAVSVKVAAIPETAPDLEKVKAQRKDQSDNFFGPNVIELCRMADIVFMALHGENGENGKIQAAFDLFGIRYTGTGYLGSALAMNKGMAKQLFLENGIPTPRGTSLKRGEDAAKIETCGIHFPCVVKPCSGGSSIGVSIVHDKAEYEQALKEAFRWENELVIEEYVKGREFSVGVIDFQALPIIEIAPVEGFYDYKNKYKAGSTVETCPAELSEQITKEMQGYAEKVAEVL
;
A
#
# COMPACT_ATOMS: atom_id res chain seq x y z
N MET A 1 26.39 -6.66 -0.07
CA MET A 1 25.58 -6.39 1.12
C MET A 1 24.70 -7.58 1.42
N LYS A 2 24.36 -7.76 2.70
CA LYS A 2 23.32 -8.65 3.21
C LYS A 2 22.01 -7.88 3.24
N ILE A 3 21.01 -8.33 2.49
CA ILE A 3 19.73 -7.64 2.37
C ILE A 3 18.62 -8.61 2.73
N VAL A 4 17.68 -8.19 3.57
CA VAL A 4 16.40 -8.87 3.72
C VAL A 4 15.39 -8.12 2.86
N VAL A 5 14.73 -8.80 1.93
CA VAL A 5 13.51 -8.31 1.28
C VAL A 5 12.35 -8.84 2.09
N LEU A 6 11.63 -7.93 2.75
CA LEU A 6 10.54 -8.28 3.64
C LEU A 6 9.21 -8.19 2.88
N ALA A 7 8.46 -9.29 2.84
CA ALA A 7 7.25 -9.44 2.06
C ALA A 7 6.15 -10.21 2.83
N GLY A 8 4.99 -10.39 2.21
CA GLY A 8 3.86 -11.13 2.76
C GLY A 8 3.01 -10.29 3.72
N GLY A 9 2.96 -10.71 4.99
CA GLY A 9 2.15 -10.06 6.04
C GLY A 9 0.69 -10.51 6.09
N LEU A 10 -0.11 -9.81 6.89
CA LEU A 10 -1.55 -10.07 7.10
C LEU A 10 -2.42 -8.99 6.45
N SER A 11 -2.17 -8.76 5.17
CA SER A 11 -2.88 -7.80 4.34
C SER A 11 -3.61 -8.53 3.22
N THR A 12 -4.72 -7.98 2.74
CA THR A 12 -5.40 -8.44 1.52
C THR A 12 -4.49 -8.39 0.28
N GLU A 13 -3.34 -7.71 0.39
CA GLU A 13 -2.32 -7.54 -0.65
C GLU A 13 -1.11 -8.47 -0.46
N ARG A 14 -1.20 -9.48 0.41
CA ARG A 14 -0.11 -10.43 0.73
C ARG A 14 0.54 -11.07 -0.51
N ASP A 15 -0.27 -11.53 -1.47
CA ASP A 15 0.26 -12.18 -2.69
C ASP A 15 0.95 -11.17 -3.63
N VAL A 16 0.43 -9.94 -3.70
CA VAL A 16 1.06 -8.82 -4.42
C VAL A 16 2.40 -8.46 -3.78
N SER A 17 2.46 -8.49 -2.45
CA SER A 17 3.69 -8.24 -1.67
C SER A 17 4.75 -9.31 -1.96
N PHE A 18 4.37 -10.59 -1.99
CA PHE A 18 5.31 -11.65 -2.39
C PHE A 18 5.80 -11.49 -3.83
N LYS A 19 4.92 -11.13 -4.77
CA LYS A 19 5.34 -10.94 -6.16
C LYS A 19 6.32 -9.78 -6.31
N THR A 20 6.04 -8.67 -5.62
CA THR A 20 6.95 -7.51 -5.53
C THR A 20 8.30 -7.94 -4.93
N GLY A 21 8.26 -8.64 -3.80
CA GLY A 21 9.45 -9.13 -3.12
C GLY A 21 10.29 -10.08 -3.96
N GLU A 22 9.66 -10.97 -4.75
CA GLU A 22 10.36 -11.85 -5.69
C GLU A 22 11.12 -11.07 -6.76
N MET A 23 10.47 -10.10 -7.39
CA MET A 23 11.07 -9.27 -8.45
C MET A 23 12.26 -8.45 -7.91
N VAL A 24 12.09 -7.82 -6.74
CA VAL A 24 13.16 -7.07 -6.07
C VAL A 24 14.30 -8.00 -5.67
N THR A 25 13.99 -9.17 -5.09
CA THR A 25 15.01 -10.15 -4.68
C THR A 25 15.85 -10.60 -5.86
N LYS A 26 15.21 -10.89 -7.00
CA LYS A 26 15.90 -11.27 -8.23
C LYS A 26 16.85 -10.15 -8.69
N ALA A 27 16.36 -8.92 -8.80
CA ALA A 27 17.16 -7.79 -9.25
C ALA A 27 18.36 -7.52 -8.32
N LEU A 28 18.16 -7.57 -6.99
CA LEU A 28 19.24 -7.36 -6.02
C LEU A 28 20.30 -8.47 -6.08
N ARG A 29 19.89 -9.73 -6.31
CA ARG A 29 20.82 -10.86 -6.51
C ARG A 29 21.62 -10.74 -7.80
N GLU A 30 20.97 -10.32 -8.89
CA GLU A 30 21.65 -10.03 -10.17
C GLU A 30 22.71 -8.92 -10.02
N ASN A 31 22.53 -8.02 -9.04
CA ASN A 31 23.51 -7.00 -8.64
C ASN A 31 24.55 -7.47 -7.60
N GLY A 32 24.65 -8.78 -7.34
CA GLY A 32 25.70 -9.37 -6.50
C GLY A 32 25.48 -9.25 -5.00
N HIS A 33 24.23 -9.03 -4.54
CA HIS A 33 23.91 -8.98 -3.11
C HIS A 33 23.49 -10.36 -2.56
N GLN A 34 23.74 -10.58 -1.26
CA GLN A 34 23.20 -11.74 -0.53
C GLN A 34 21.80 -11.38 -0.04
N VAL A 35 20.77 -11.94 -0.66
CA VAL A 35 19.38 -11.50 -0.43
C VAL A 35 18.51 -12.64 0.09
N ILE A 36 17.89 -12.44 1.25
CA ILE A 36 16.86 -13.33 1.80
C ILE A 36 15.49 -12.68 1.53
N LEU A 37 14.60 -13.43 0.88
CA LEU A 37 13.19 -13.06 0.77
C LEU A 37 12.46 -13.68 1.96
N LEU A 38 11.91 -12.85 2.84
CA LEU A 38 11.38 -13.25 4.12
C LEU A 38 9.91 -12.85 4.25
N ASP A 39 9.07 -13.79 4.66
CA ASP A 39 7.70 -13.48 5.07
C ASP A 39 7.70 -12.87 6.46
N VAL A 40 7.19 -11.65 6.59
CA VAL A 40 7.15 -10.94 7.88
C VAL A 40 6.29 -11.64 8.94
N PHE A 41 5.24 -12.36 8.51
CA PHE A 41 4.31 -13.01 9.43
C PHE A 41 4.68 -14.47 9.74
N MET A 42 5.09 -15.24 8.72
CA MET A 42 5.49 -16.64 8.93
C MET A 42 6.92 -16.79 9.43
N GLY A 43 7.80 -15.85 9.07
CA GLY A 43 9.21 -15.90 9.45
C GLY A 43 10.00 -17.04 8.81
N TYR A 44 11.02 -17.48 9.52
CA TYR A 44 11.90 -18.58 9.12
C TYR A 44 11.89 -19.67 10.18
N SER A 45 11.69 -20.93 9.79
CA SER A 45 11.43 -22.06 10.70
C SER A 45 10.15 -21.85 11.55
N ASP A 46 9.82 -22.84 12.38
CA ASP A 46 8.66 -22.80 13.28
C ASP A 46 9.05 -22.40 14.71
N LYS A 47 10.32 -22.08 14.94
CA LYS A 47 10.93 -21.77 16.24
C LYS A 47 12.20 -20.94 16.05
N GLU A 48 12.75 -20.44 17.14
CA GLU A 48 14.08 -19.82 17.14
C GLU A 48 15.16 -20.80 16.68
N GLU A 49 16.06 -20.33 15.82
CA GLU A 49 17.15 -21.10 15.23
C GLU A 49 18.49 -20.37 15.39
N ASP A 50 19.59 -21.11 15.31
CA ASP A 50 20.91 -20.49 15.12
C ASP A 50 21.02 -19.98 13.67
N LEU A 51 21.13 -18.65 13.53
CA LEU A 51 21.17 -17.96 12.24
C LEU A 51 22.60 -17.73 11.72
N THR A 52 23.62 -18.28 12.40
CA THR A 52 25.02 -18.12 12.00
C THR A 52 25.23 -18.55 10.54
N GLY A 53 25.79 -17.65 9.72
CA GLY A 53 26.05 -17.91 8.29
C GLY A 53 24.80 -17.97 7.39
N ILE A 54 23.61 -17.56 7.87
CA ILE A 54 22.36 -17.73 7.11
C ILE A 54 22.36 -17.05 5.72
N PHE A 55 23.06 -15.92 5.57
CA PHE A 55 23.17 -15.23 4.29
C PHE A 55 24.03 -15.97 3.25
N ASP A 56 24.89 -16.90 3.67
CA ASP A 56 25.68 -17.74 2.75
C ASP A 56 24.80 -18.78 2.04
N ARG A 57 23.61 -19.04 2.60
CA ARG A 57 22.57 -19.92 2.06
C ARG A 57 21.26 -19.16 1.76
N ALA A 58 21.36 -17.86 1.48
CA ALA A 58 20.22 -16.95 1.37
C ALA A 58 19.13 -17.44 0.39
N GLU A 59 19.53 -18.04 -0.74
CA GLU A 59 18.57 -18.56 -1.73
C GLU A 59 17.79 -19.77 -1.23
N ALA A 60 18.43 -20.66 -0.47
CA ALA A 60 17.79 -21.87 0.05
C ALA A 60 16.81 -21.56 1.20
N VAL A 61 17.03 -20.45 1.93
CA VAL A 61 16.19 -20.04 3.07
C VAL A 61 15.08 -19.06 2.69
N SER A 62 15.16 -18.47 1.49
CA SER A 62 14.09 -17.62 0.96
C SER A 62 12.76 -18.35 0.86
N VAL A 63 11.67 -17.64 1.14
CA VAL A 63 10.34 -18.14 0.80
C VAL A 63 10.19 -18.34 -0.71
N LYS A 64 9.47 -19.39 -1.10
CA LYS A 64 9.12 -19.64 -2.50
C LYS A 64 7.82 -18.95 -2.82
N VAL A 65 7.82 -18.15 -3.89
CA VAL A 65 6.65 -17.37 -4.30
C VAL A 65 5.87 -18.15 -5.36
N ALA A 66 4.55 -18.26 -5.15
CA ALA A 66 3.62 -18.81 -6.13
C ALA A 66 3.03 -17.69 -7.02
N ALA A 67 2.31 -18.07 -8.08
CA ALA A 67 1.56 -17.10 -8.87
C ALA A 67 0.46 -16.43 -8.04
N ILE A 68 0.12 -15.17 -8.37
CA ILE A 68 -0.95 -14.41 -7.71
C ILE A 68 -2.30 -15.09 -8.02
N PRO A 69 -3.09 -15.51 -7.01
CA PRO A 69 -4.43 -16.07 -7.22
C PRO A 69 -5.43 -15.03 -7.74
N GLU A 70 -6.52 -15.47 -8.38
CA GLU A 70 -7.61 -14.58 -8.82
C GLU A 70 -8.45 -14.00 -7.66
N THR A 71 -8.31 -14.56 -6.46
CA THR A 71 -9.05 -14.16 -5.25
C THR A 71 -8.11 -13.67 -4.17
N ALA A 72 -8.56 -12.69 -3.38
CA ALA A 72 -7.82 -12.22 -2.21
C ALA A 72 -7.51 -13.36 -1.21
N PRO A 73 -6.38 -13.28 -0.49
CA PRO A 73 -5.96 -14.31 0.45
C PRO A 73 -6.92 -14.43 1.64
N ASP A 74 -7.16 -15.67 2.07
CA ASP A 74 -7.90 -15.95 3.30
C ASP A 74 -6.98 -15.77 4.51
N LEU A 75 -7.01 -14.58 5.11
CA LEU A 75 -6.11 -14.20 6.21
C LEU A 75 -6.31 -15.05 7.47
N GLU A 76 -7.51 -15.56 7.72
CA GLU A 76 -7.76 -16.44 8.87
C GLU A 76 -7.11 -17.81 8.65
N LYS A 77 -7.14 -18.33 7.42
CA LYS A 77 -6.35 -19.54 7.08
C LYS A 77 -4.86 -19.29 7.19
N VAL A 78 -4.36 -18.12 6.76
CA VAL A 78 -2.93 -17.77 6.91
C VAL A 78 -2.53 -17.74 8.38
N LYS A 79 -3.31 -17.09 9.25
CA LYS A 79 -3.07 -17.10 10.71
C LYS A 79 -3.08 -18.52 11.27
N ALA A 80 -4.04 -19.34 10.88
CA ALA A 80 -4.16 -20.73 11.35
C ALA A 80 -3.00 -21.63 10.89
N GLN A 81 -2.28 -21.27 9.81
CA GLN A 81 -1.10 -22.01 9.33
C GLN A 81 0.16 -21.74 10.17
N ARG A 82 0.21 -20.62 10.91
CA ARG A 82 1.38 -20.27 11.74
C ARG A 82 1.45 -21.17 12.97
N LYS A 83 2.43 -22.06 13.07
CA LYS A 83 2.41 -23.15 14.07
C LYS A 83 2.46 -22.69 15.53
N ASP A 84 3.11 -21.56 15.82
CA ASP A 84 3.22 -21.04 17.19
C ASP A 84 1.92 -20.39 17.71
N GLN A 85 0.96 -20.08 16.82
CA GLN A 85 -0.27 -19.34 17.10
C GLN A 85 -0.03 -18.09 17.98
N SER A 86 1.11 -17.42 17.80
CA SER A 86 1.51 -16.27 18.61
C SER A 86 0.69 -15.02 18.31
N ASP A 87 0.42 -14.22 19.34
CA ASP A 87 -0.12 -12.86 19.20
C ASP A 87 0.91 -11.87 18.61
N ASN A 88 2.19 -12.24 18.56
CA ASN A 88 3.22 -11.42 17.95
C ASN A 88 3.04 -11.39 16.44
N PHE A 89 2.97 -10.20 15.85
CA PHE A 89 2.88 -10.05 14.40
C PHE A 89 4.10 -10.61 13.67
N PHE A 90 5.31 -10.41 14.21
CA PHE A 90 6.52 -10.90 13.58
C PHE A 90 6.65 -12.42 13.74
N GLY A 91 6.87 -13.10 12.62
CA GLY A 91 7.17 -14.53 12.60
C GLY A 91 8.48 -14.86 13.31
N PRO A 92 8.71 -16.15 13.64
CA PRO A 92 9.97 -16.61 14.20
C PRO A 92 11.18 -16.11 13.38
N ASN A 93 12.22 -15.66 14.08
CA ASN A 93 13.48 -15.17 13.53
C ASN A 93 13.41 -13.91 12.64
N VAL A 94 12.24 -13.28 12.43
CA VAL A 94 12.13 -12.11 11.54
C VAL A 94 12.96 -10.93 12.02
N ILE A 95 12.78 -10.53 13.28
CA ILE A 95 13.51 -9.39 13.85
C ILE A 95 15.01 -9.64 13.84
N GLU A 96 15.46 -10.83 14.26
CA GLU A 96 16.88 -11.17 14.27
C GLU A 96 17.49 -11.20 12.85
N LEU A 97 16.81 -11.78 11.87
CA LEU A 97 17.25 -11.77 10.47
C LEU A 97 17.38 -10.34 9.93
N CYS A 98 16.41 -9.48 10.23
CA CYS A 98 16.45 -8.07 9.83
C CYS A 98 17.58 -7.30 10.52
N ARG A 99 17.88 -7.58 11.80
CA ARG A 99 19.01 -6.99 12.54
C ARG A 99 20.37 -7.43 12.01
N MET A 100 20.46 -8.63 11.42
CA MET A 100 21.67 -9.15 10.80
C MET A 100 21.92 -8.62 9.38
N ALA A 101 20.93 -7.97 8.77
CA ALA A 101 21.03 -7.40 7.44
C ALA A 101 21.71 -6.01 7.48
N ASP A 102 22.38 -5.63 6.39
CA ASP A 102 22.87 -4.27 6.22
C ASP A 102 21.71 -3.28 6.05
N ILE A 103 20.65 -3.72 5.37
CA ILE A 103 19.41 -2.99 5.14
C ILE A 103 18.25 -3.97 4.84
N VAL A 104 17.04 -3.58 5.21
CA VAL A 104 15.80 -4.28 4.86
C VAL A 104 15.09 -3.54 3.72
N PHE A 105 14.82 -4.22 2.62
CA PHE A 105 13.94 -3.71 1.58
C PHE A 105 12.48 -3.99 1.95
N MET A 106 11.68 -2.95 2.07
CA MET A 106 10.26 -3.04 2.42
C MET A 106 9.44 -3.32 1.16
N ALA A 107 9.08 -4.59 0.93
CA ALA A 107 8.19 -5.02 -0.16
C ALA A 107 6.81 -5.41 0.38
N LEU A 108 6.32 -4.68 1.39
CA LEU A 108 5.04 -4.92 2.07
C LEU A 108 3.98 -3.96 1.57
N HIS A 109 2.75 -4.46 1.38
CA HIS A 109 1.61 -3.68 0.91
C HIS A 109 0.44 -3.77 1.89
N GLY A 110 -0.28 -2.67 2.07
CA GLY A 110 -1.48 -2.61 2.89
C GLY A 110 -1.22 -2.62 4.39
N GLU A 111 -2.13 -3.26 5.14
CA GLU A 111 -2.12 -3.19 6.60
C GLU A 111 -0.83 -3.75 7.22
N ASN A 112 -0.30 -3.02 8.21
CA ASN A 112 0.96 -3.24 8.92
C ASN A 112 2.22 -3.06 8.06
N GLY A 113 2.14 -3.08 6.73
CA GLY A 113 3.24 -2.80 5.81
C GLY A 113 3.46 -1.30 5.55
N GLU A 114 2.41 -0.61 5.12
CA GLU A 114 2.51 0.78 4.64
C GLU A 114 2.01 1.80 5.67
N ASN A 115 1.45 1.36 6.78
CA ASN A 115 0.82 2.24 7.79
C ASN A 115 1.76 2.72 8.91
N GLY A 116 3.06 2.47 8.80
CA GLY A 116 4.08 2.95 9.73
C GLY A 116 4.34 2.05 10.94
N LYS A 117 3.54 1.01 11.21
CA LYS A 117 3.72 0.16 12.40
C LYS A 117 5.04 -0.61 12.38
N ILE A 118 5.39 -1.25 11.26
CA ILE A 118 6.65 -2.00 11.14
C ILE A 118 7.83 -1.04 11.12
N GLN A 119 7.70 0.10 10.43
CA GLN A 119 8.70 1.17 10.39
C GLN A 119 9.04 1.64 11.81
N ALA A 120 8.03 1.94 12.63
CA ALA A 120 8.23 2.34 14.03
C ALA A 120 8.89 1.24 14.86
N ALA A 121 8.50 -0.03 14.66
CA ALA A 121 9.16 -1.14 15.34
C ALA A 121 10.63 -1.26 14.92
N PHE A 122 10.93 -1.11 13.62
CA PHE A 122 12.28 -1.19 13.09
C PHE A 122 13.16 -0.04 13.59
N ASP A 123 12.62 1.17 13.71
CA ASP A 123 13.29 2.31 14.32
C ASP A 123 13.70 1.98 15.77
N LEU A 124 12.81 1.35 16.56
CA LEU A 124 13.11 0.93 17.93
C LEU A 124 14.16 -0.19 18.01
N PHE A 125 14.20 -1.08 17.03
CA PHE A 125 15.21 -2.14 16.94
C PHE A 125 16.54 -1.69 16.31
N GLY A 126 16.63 -0.45 15.79
CA GLY A 126 17.80 0.03 15.07
C GLY A 126 18.01 -0.67 13.71
N ILE A 127 16.94 -1.19 13.11
CA ILE A 127 16.97 -1.86 11.80
C ILE A 127 16.86 -0.78 10.72
N ARG A 128 17.80 -0.75 9.78
CA ARG A 128 17.74 0.15 8.63
C ARG A 128 16.82 -0.44 7.56
N TYR A 129 15.93 0.38 6.99
CA TYR A 129 15.01 -0.04 5.94
C TYR A 129 14.89 0.98 4.80
N THR A 130 14.37 0.54 3.66
CA THR A 130 14.05 1.39 2.51
C THR A 130 12.66 2.02 2.64
N GLY A 131 12.45 3.17 2.02
CA GLY A 131 11.14 3.82 1.90
C GLY A 131 10.88 4.86 3.00
N THR A 132 9.62 5.26 3.13
CA THR A 132 9.17 6.30 4.05
C THR A 132 9.26 5.84 5.51
N GLY A 133 9.61 6.75 6.42
CA GLY A 133 9.60 6.50 7.86
C GLY A 133 8.20 6.37 8.45
N TYR A 134 8.10 6.00 9.73
CA TYR A 134 6.83 5.61 10.35
C TYR A 134 5.72 6.68 10.27
N LEU A 135 6.07 7.96 10.48
CA LEU A 135 5.08 9.04 10.51
C LEU A 135 4.52 9.30 9.11
N GLY A 136 5.39 9.46 8.11
CA GLY A 136 4.96 9.68 6.73
C GLY A 136 4.15 8.51 6.18
N SER A 137 4.54 7.28 6.51
CA SER A 137 3.73 6.07 6.22
C SER A 137 2.33 6.13 6.85
N ALA A 138 2.24 6.47 8.14
CA ALA A 138 0.95 6.59 8.83
C ALA A 138 0.06 7.70 8.26
N LEU A 139 0.65 8.85 7.92
CA LEU A 139 -0.05 9.99 7.33
C LEU A 139 -0.53 9.66 5.91
N ALA A 140 0.33 9.08 5.07
CA ALA A 140 0.01 8.72 3.69
C ALA A 140 -1.13 7.69 3.61
N MET A 141 -1.13 6.70 4.51
CA MET A 141 -2.21 5.69 4.51
C MET A 141 -3.55 6.25 4.98
N ASN A 142 -3.57 7.24 5.87
CA ASN A 142 -4.80 7.86 6.34
C ASN A 142 -5.27 8.96 5.36
N LYS A 143 -6.20 8.62 4.46
CA LYS A 143 -6.71 9.55 3.42
C LYS A 143 -7.32 10.82 4.01
N GLY A 144 -7.96 10.72 5.18
CA GLY A 144 -8.51 11.88 5.87
C GLY A 144 -7.43 12.87 6.30
N MET A 145 -6.40 12.37 6.99
CA MET A 145 -5.28 13.19 7.47
C MET A 145 -4.42 13.73 6.33
N ALA A 146 -4.04 12.87 5.37
CA ALA A 146 -3.29 13.28 4.17
C ALA A 146 -4.00 14.43 3.45
N LYS A 147 -5.32 14.31 3.26
CA LYS A 147 -6.13 15.36 2.62
C LYS A 147 -6.11 16.67 3.38
N GLN A 148 -6.21 16.66 4.71
CA GLN A 148 -6.13 17.90 5.49
C GLN A 148 -4.76 18.57 5.30
N LEU A 149 -3.67 17.79 5.37
CA LEU A 149 -2.32 18.28 5.12
C LEU A 149 -2.17 18.87 3.71
N PHE A 150 -2.75 18.22 2.70
CA PHE A 150 -2.73 18.69 1.32
C PHE A 150 -3.45 20.02 1.17
N LEU A 151 -4.66 20.15 1.73
CA LEU A 151 -5.45 21.38 1.66
C LEU A 151 -4.76 22.55 2.35
N GLU A 152 -4.21 22.35 3.56
CA GLU A 152 -3.46 23.37 4.31
C GLU A 152 -2.21 23.84 3.54
N ASN A 153 -1.63 22.97 2.71
CA ASN A 153 -0.48 23.30 1.87
C ASN A 153 -0.87 23.73 0.44
N GLY A 154 -2.14 23.91 0.13
CA GLY A 154 -2.59 24.34 -1.20
C GLY A 154 -2.33 23.32 -2.32
N ILE A 155 -2.31 22.02 -1.98
CA ILE A 155 -2.32 20.92 -2.94
C ILE A 155 -3.78 20.59 -3.27
N PRO A 156 -4.18 20.59 -4.55
CA PRO A 156 -5.57 20.36 -4.93
C PRO A 156 -5.99 18.92 -4.63
N THR A 157 -7.15 18.77 -3.99
CA THR A 157 -7.82 17.49 -3.77
C THR A 157 -9.31 17.64 -4.10
N PRO A 158 -10.02 16.55 -4.48
CA PRO A 158 -11.48 16.62 -4.64
C PRO A 158 -12.14 17.14 -3.38
N ARG A 159 -13.24 17.91 -3.46
CA ARG A 159 -13.96 18.30 -2.24
C ARG A 159 -14.52 17.06 -1.57
N GLY A 160 -14.56 17.04 -0.24
CA GLY A 160 -15.00 15.87 0.49
C GLY A 160 -15.06 16.06 2.00
N THR A 161 -15.54 15.03 2.69
CA THR A 161 -15.67 14.98 4.15
C THR A 161 -15.32 13.58 4.66
N SER A 162 -15.08 13.44 5.97
CA SER A 162 -14.96 12.14 6.61
C SER A 162 -16.22 11.82 7.43
N LEU A 163 -16.54 10.54 7.54
CA LEU A 163 -17.67 10.04 8.31
C LEU A 163 -17.23 8.90 9.22
N LYS A 164 -17.48 9.03 10.52
CA LYS A 164 -17.26 7.95 11.49
C LYS A 164 -18.52 7.12 11.67
N ARG A 165 -18.37 5.84 12.03
CA ARG A 165 -19.52 4.96 12.30
C ARG A 165 -20.41 5.58 13.37
N GLY A 166 -21.70 5.71 13.06
CA GLY A 166 -22.70 6.29 13.95
C GLY A 166 -22.88 7.80 13.81
N GLU A 167 -22.06 8.48 12.99
CA GLU A 167 -22.35 9.85 12.56
C GLU A 167 -23.50 9.89 11.54
N ASP A 168 -24.14 11.04 11.43
CA ASP A 168 -25.25 11.26 10.52
C ASP A 168 -24.79 11.20 9.04
N ALA A 169 -25.38 10.27 8.28
CA ALA A 169 -25.10 10.12 6.85
C ALA A 169 -25.48 11.35 6.02
N ALA A 170 -26.40 12.20 6.50
CA ALA A 170 -26.81 13.45 5.85
C ALA A 170 -25.73 14.53 5.88
N LYS A 171 -24.61 14.31 6.59
CA LYS A 171 -23.44 15.21 6.64
C LYS A 171 -22.89 15.57 5.25
N ILE A 172 -23.09 14.73 4.24
CA ILE A 172 -22.64 15.05 2.87
C ILE A 172 -23.41 16.24 2.27
N GLU A 173 -24.70 16.38 2.59
CA GLU A 173 -25.54 17.48 2.11
C GLU A 173 -25.10 18.79 2.75
N THR A 174 -24.80 18.78 4.05
CA THR A 174 -24.34 19.95 4.79
C THR A 174 -22.91 20.37 4.42
N CYS A 175 -22.09 19.43 3.95
CA CYS A 175 -20.77 19.70 3.36
C CYS A 175 -20.83 20.12 1.88
N GLY A 176 -22.03 20.16 1.27
CA GLY A 176 -22.22 20.55 -0.13
C GLY A 176 -21.62 19.56 -1.14
N ILE A 177 -21.63 18.25 -0.80
CA ILE A 177 -21.26 17.16 -1.69
C ILE A 177 -22.54 16.67 -2.40
N HIS A 178 -22.47 16.55 -3.71
CA HIS A 178 -23.57 16.10 -4.55
C HIS A 178 -23.25 14.75 -5.21
N PHE A 179 -24.29 14.06 -5.69
CA PHE A 179 -24.11 12.85 -6.48
C PHE A 179 -23.77 13.19 -7.95
N PRO A 180 -22.91 12.39 -8.62
CA PRO A 180 -22.23 11.23 -8.08
C PRO A 180 -21.08 11.59 -7.12
N CYS A 181 -20.85 10.74 -6.11
CA CYS A 181 -19.73 10.87 -5.18
C CYS A 181 -19.05 9.51 -4.96
N VAL A 182 -17.86 9.53 -4.36
CA VAL A 182 -17.06 8.34 -4.08
C VAL A 182 -17.03 8.11 -2.58
N VAL A 183 -17.44 6.91 -2.13
CA VAL A 183 -17.31 6.45 -0.75
C VAL A 183 -16.13 5.49 -0.67
N LYS A 184 -15.19 5.72 0.25
CA LYS A 184 -14.00 4.87 0.43
C LYS A 184 -13.60 4.72 1.91
N PRO A 185 -13.07 3.56 2.33
CA PRO A 185 -12.41 3.43 3.62
C PRO A 185 -11.25 4.41 3.76
N CYS A 186 -11.03 4.92 4.97
CA CYS A 186 -10.03 5.95 5.22
C CYS A 186 -8.60 5.41 5.03
N SER A 187 -8.30 4.23 5.57
CA SER A 187 -6.95 3.66 5.62
C SER A 187 -6.71 2.48 4.67
N GLY A 188 -7.73 2.02 3.95
CA GLY A 188 -7.65 0.84 3.08
C GLY A 188 -6.92 1.05 1.75
N GLY A 189 -6.25 0.01 1.26
CA GLY A 189 -5.58 -0.05 -0.05
C GLY A 189 -6.39 -0.80 -1.12
N SER A 190 -5.80 -0.96 -2.31
CA SER A 190 -6.29 -1.86 -3.38
C SER A 190 -7.74 -1.68 -3.85
N SER A 191 -8.32 -0.48 -3.70
CA SER A 191 -9.70 -0.16 -4.09
C SER A 191 -10.77 -1.01 -3.38
N ILE A 192 -10.43 -1.67 -2.27
CA ILE A 192 -11.38 -2.49 -1.49
C ILE A 192 -12.35 -1.57 -0.75
N GLY A 193 -13.66 -1.82 -0.91
CA GLY A 193 -14.71 -1.03 -0.28
C GLY A 193 -14.93 0.36 -0.89
N VAL A 194 -14.32 0.65 -2.06
CA VAL A 194 -14.54 1.90 -2.80
C VAL A 194 -15.76 1.76 -3.70
N SER A 195 -16.69 2.70 -3.60
CA SER A 195 -17.91 2.73 -4.39
C SER A 195 -18.14 4.11 -4.99
N ILE A 196 -18.45 4.17 -6.28
CA ILE A 196 -18.99 5.38 -6.93
C ILE A 196 -20.51 5.28 -6.82
N VAL A 197 -21.13 6.26 -6.16
CA VAL A 197 -22.57 6.27 -5.87
C VAL A 197 -23.24 7.43 -6.59
N HIS A 198 -24.37 7.17 -7.23
CA HIS A 198 -25.09 8.09 -8.12
C HIS A 198 -26.37 8.64 -7.50
N ASP A 199 -26.85 8.01 -6.43
CA ASP A 199 -28.02 8.45 -5.70
C ASP A 199 -27.94 8.09 -4.21
N LYS A 200 -28.97 8.51 -3.47
CA LYS A 200 -29.06 8.30 -2.03
C LYS A 200 -29.15 6.83 -1.63
N ALA A 201 -29.83 6.00 -2.42
CA ALA A 201 -29.98 4.57 -2.11
C ALA A 201 -28.64 3.84 -2.27
N GLU A 202 -27.92 4.12 -3.36
CA GLU A 202 -26.55 3.62 -3.56
C GLU A 202 -25.60 4.09 -2.45
N TYR A 203 -25.72 5.36 -2.03
CA TYR A 203 -24.92 5.91 -0.94
C TYR A 203 -25.15 5.19 0.38
N GLU A 204 -26.39 4.98 0.80
CA GLU A 204 -26.71 4.26 2.04
C GLU A 204 -26.21 2.82 2.02
N GLN A 205 -26.25 2.17 0.85
CA GLN A 205 -25.71 0.82 0.67
C GLN A 205 -24.18 0.81 0.73
N ALA A 206 -23.52 1.74 0.03
CA ALA A 206 -22.07 1.88 0.05
C ALA A 206 -21.53 2.17 1.45
N LEU A 207 -22.22 3.00 2.24
CA LEU A 207 -21.85 3.22 3.66
C LEU A 207 -21.90 1.91 4.44
N LYS A 208 -22.99 1.12 4.33
CA LYS A 208 -23.12 -0.17 5.04
C LYS A 208 -22.01 -1.14 4.66
N GLU A 209 -21.61 -1.17 3.39
CA GLU A 209 -20.54 -2.03 2.88
C GLU A 209 -19.15 -1.55 3.31
N ALA A 210 -18.85 -0.27 3.13
CA ALA A 210 -17.57 0.32 3.50
C ALA A 210 -17.32 0.25 5.01
N PHE A 211 -18.36 0.46 5.82
CA PHE A 211 -18.31 0.26 7.26
C PHE A 211 -18.20 -1.23 7.68
N ARG A 212 -18.12 -2.22 6.78
CA ARG A 212 -17.67 -3.57 7.16
C ARG A 212 -16.16 -3.66 7.30
N TRP A 213 -15.44 -2.76 6.63
CA TRP A 213 -13.98 -2.75 6.57
C TRP A 213 -13.37 -1.84 7.64
N GLU A 214 -13.91 -0.63 7.80
CA GLU A 214 -13.34 0.37 8.72
C GLU A 214 -14.43 1.14 9.48
N ASN A 215 -14.04 1.86 10.53
CA ASN A 215 -14.93 2.73 11.31
C ASN A 215 -14.94 4.19 10.83
N GLU A 216 -14.05 4.54 9.91
CA GLU A 216 -13.94 5.88 9.34
C GLU A 216 -13.87 5.78 7.82
N LEU A 217 -14.72 6.57 7.16
CA LEU A 217 -14.83 6.64 5.71
C LEU A 217 -14.50 8.04 5.24
N VAL A 218 -14.07 8.16 3.98
CA VAL A 218 -13.93 9.42 3.27
C VAL A 218 -14.95 9.42 2.13
N ILE A 219 -15.66 10.53 1.99
CA ILE A 219 -16.62 10.77 0.92
C ILE A 219 -16.12 11.95 0.11
N GLU A 220 -16.02 11.78 -1.21
CA GLU A 220 -15.48 12.81 -2.12
C GLU A 220 -16.37 13.02 -3.32
N GLU A 221 -16.36 14.24 -3.87
CA GLU A 221 -16.95 14.49 -5.19
C GLU A 221 -16.33 13.55 -6.23
N TYR A 222 -17.16 12.98 -7.09
CA TYR A 222 -16.67 12.21 -8.22
C TYR A 222 -16.12 13.15 -9.29
N VAL A 223 -14.83 13.01 -9.59
CA VAL A 223 -14.16 13.77 -10.65
C VAL A 223 -14.03 12.89 -11.89
N LYS A 224 -14.82 13.18 -12.92
CA LYS A 224 -14.70 12.50 -14.22
C LYS A 224 -13.49 13.05 -14.97
N GLY A 225 -12.50 12.20 -15.25
CA GLY A 225 -11.27 12.63 -15.92
C GLY A 225 -10.34 11.49 -16.32
N ARG A 226 -9.10 11.85 -16.65
CA ARG A 226 -7.97 10.94 -16.91
C ARG A 226 -7.26 10.63 -15.59
N GLU A 227 -6.70 9.44 -15.47
CA GLU A 227 -5.93 9.03 -14.28
C GLU A 227 -4.43 9.00 -14.58
N PHE A 228 -3.64 9.50 -13.64
CA PHE A 228 -2.19 9.59 -13.78
C PHE A 228 -1.48 9.22 -12.47
N SER A 229 -0.28 8.68 -12.59
CA SER A 229 0.62 8.39 -11.47
C SER A 229 1.99 9.04 -11.70
N VAL A 230 2.56 9.61 -10.64
CA VAL A 230 3.91 10.20 -10.66
C VAL A 230 4.72 9.59 -9.53
N GLY A 231 5.76 8.82 -9.87
CA GLY A 231 6.70 8.32 -8.87
C GLY A 231 7.59 9.45 -8.38
N VAL A 232 7.98 9.42 -7.10
CA VAL A 232 8.93 10.37 -6.52
C VAL A 232 10.05 9.60 -5.84
N ILE A 233 11.30 9.94 -6.13
CA ILE A 233 12.49 9.39 -5.48
C ILE A 233 13.35 10.56 -5.03
N ASP A 234 13.75 10.58 -3.76
CA ASP A 234 14.58 11.65 -3.19
C ASP A 234 14.01 13.04 -3.48
N PHE A 235 12.69 13.19 -3.30
CA PHE A 235 11.93 14.41 -3.57
C PHE A 235 12.01 14.92 -5.01
N GLN A 236 12.34 14.06 -5.97
CA GLN A 236 12.34 14.37 -7.40
C GLN A 236 11.30 13.53 -8.13
N ALA A 237 10.42 14.19 -8.88
CA ALA A 237 9.40 13.51 -9.66
C ALA A 237 9.98 12.80 -10.89
N LEU A 238 9.54 11.56 -11.09
CA LEU A 238 9.81 10.74 -12.27
C LEU A 238 8.83 11.09 -13.42
N PRO A 239 9.04 10.53 -14.63
CA PRO A 239 8.08 10.68 -15.72
C PRO A 239 6.66 10.24 -15.33
N ILE A 240 5.67 11.03 -15.75
CA ILE A 240 4.25 10.78 -15.46
C ILE A 240 3.78 9.57 -16.27
N ILE A 241 3.05 8.68 -15.61
CA ILE A 241 2.35 7.55 -16.23
C ILE A 241 0.88 7.91 -16.35
N GLU A 242 0.30 7.80 -17.53
CA GLU A 242 -1.15 7.80 -17.71
C GLU A 242 -1.67 6.36 -17.65
N ILE A 243 -2.73 6.13 -16.86
CA ILE A 243 -3.36 4.83 -16.70
C ILE A 243 -4.79 4.94 -17.25
N ALA A 244 -5.05 4.30 -18.37
CA ALA A 244 -6.35 4.30 -19.02
C ALA A 244 -6.97 2.88 -19.00
N PRO A 245 -7.96 2.60 -18.15
CA PRO A 245 -8.67 1.32 -18.19
C PRO A 245 -9.44 1.15 -19.51
N VAL A 246 -9.42 -0.07 -20.06
CA VAL A 246 -10.11 -0.38 -21.33
C VAL A 246 -11.63 -0.36 -21.15
N GLU A 247 -12.13 -0.78 -19.98
CA GLU A 247 -13.54 -0.69 -19.56
C GLU A 247 -13.65 -0.37 -18.07
N GLY A 248 -14.64 0.45 -17.68
CA GLY A 248 -14.92 0.78 -16.28
C GLY A 248 -13.92 1.75 -15.64
N PHE A 249 -13.61 1.55 -14.35
CA PHE A 249 -12.65 2.35 -13.58
C PHE A 249 -11.52 1.47 -13.03
N TYR A 250 -10.45 2.06 -12.48
CA TYR A 250 -9.26 1.35 -12.01
C TYR A 250 -9.48 0.57 -10.68
N ASP A 251 -10.26 -0.51 -10.76
CA ASP A 251 -10.58 -1.42 -9.66
C ASP A 251 -9.55 -2.57 -9.52
N TYR A 252 -9.69 -3.40 -8.48
CA TYR A 252 -8.79 -4.53 -8.23
C TYR A 252 -8.70 -5.50 -9.43
N LYS A 253 -9.80 -5.74 -10.14
CA LYS A 253 -9.82 -6.65 -11.30
C LYS A 253 -9.03 -6.06 -12.47
N ASN A 254 -9.20 -4.76 -12.72
CA ASN A 254 -8.51 -4.05 -13.79
C ASN A 254 -7.02 -3.80 -13.49
N LYS A 255 -6.61 -3.80 -12.21
CA LYS A 255 -5.20 -3.63 -11.78
C LYS A 255 -4.31 -4.83 -12.06
N TYR A 256 -4.84 -6.05 -11.94
CA TYR A 256 -4.01 -7.26 -11.92
C TYR A 256 -4.29 -8.23 -13.08
N LYS A 257 -5.26 -7.93 -13.94
CA LYS A 257 -5.50 -8.70 -15.17
C LYS A 257 -4.63 -8.16 -16.30
N ALA A 258 -3.86 -9.02 -16.96
CA ALA A 258 -3.05 -8.60 -18.10
C ALA A 258 -3.95 -8.05 -19.23
N GLY A 259 -3.68 -6.82 -19.68
CA GLY A 259 -4.36 -6.18 -20.81
C GLY A 259 -5.65 -5.40 -20.48
N SER A 260 -5.99 -5.18 -19.21
CA SER A 260 -7.16 -4.37 -18.82
C SER A 260 -6.91 -2.86 -18.74
N THR A 261 -5.65 -2.42 -18.80
CA THR A 261 -5.25 -1.01 -18.80
C THR A 261 -4.20 -0.73 -19.87
N VAL A 262 -4.28 0.45 -20.47
CA VAL A 262 -3.22 1.02 -21.32
C VAL A 262 -2.43 1.97 -20.45
N GLU A 263 -1.13 1.71 -20.32
CA GLU A 263 -0.20 2.54 -19.57
C GLU A 263 0.73 3.28 -20.55
N THR A 264 0.71 4.61 -20.50
CA THR A 264 1.54 5.45 -21.36
C THR A 264 2.56 6.20 -20.50
N CYS A 265 3.85 5.93 -20.72
CA CYS A 265 4.95 6.56 -19.99
C CYS A 265 6.09 6.97 -20.94
N PRO A 266 6.44 8.26 -21.03
CA PRO A 266 5.78 9.40 -20.38
C PRO A 266 4.38 9.65 -20.96
N ALA A 267 3.46 10.15 -20.12
CA ALA A 267 2.11 10.53 -20.52
C ALA A 267 2.11 11.65 -21.58
N GLU A 268 1.14 11.60 -22.50
CA GLU A 268 0.97 12.63 -23.54
C GLU A 268 0.26 13.87 -22.97
N LEU A 269 1.06 14.85 -22.57
CA LEU A 269 0.64 16.09 -21.90
C LEU A 269 1.46 17.28 -22.43
N SER A 270 0.95 18.50 -22.24
CA SER A 270 1.76 19.70 -22.50
C SER A 270 2.85 19.85 -21.46
N GLU A 271 3.99 20.45 -21.82
CA GLU A 271 5.11 20.68 -20.89
C GLU A 271 4.67 21.43 -19.63
N GLN A 272 3.74 22.37 -19.77
CA GLN A 272 3.18 23.11 -18.64
C GLN A 272 2.44 22.20 -17.65
N ILE A 273 1.56 21.32 -18.14
CA ILE A 273 0.81 20.38 -17.29
C ILE A 273 1.74 19.35 -16.68
N THR A 274 2.72 18.84 -17.44
CA THR A 274 3.73 17.92 -16.93
C THR A 274 4.47 18.52 -15.72
N LYS A 275 4.97 19.75 -15.85
CA LYS A 275 5.67 20.45 -14.75
C LYS A 275 4.76 20.70 -13.56
N GLU A 276 3.51 21.08 -13.79
CA GLU A 276 2.55 21.32 -12.70
C GLU A 276 2.27 20.03 -11.91
N MET A 277 2.01 18.92 -12.59
CA MET A 277 1.74 17.63 -11.95
C MET A 277 2.96 17.08 -11.20
N GLN A 278 4.15 17.21 -11.77
CA GLN A 278 5.41 16.83 -11.10
C GLN A 278 5.65 17.69 -9.85
N GLY A 279 5.43 19.00 -9.94
CA GLY A 279 5.54 19.90 -8.80
C GLY A 279 4.55 19.58 -7.67
N TYR A 280 3.33 19.16 -7.98
CA TYR A 280 2.40 18.65 -6.95
C TYR A 280 2.88 17.36 -6.32
N ALA A 281 3.44 16.42 -7.10
CA ALA A 281 3.95 15.16 -6.57
C ALA A 281 5.13 15.37 -5.60
N GLU A 282 6.06 16.25 -5.95
CA GLU A 282 7.18 16.64 -5.10
C GLU A 282 6.70 17.29 -3.81
N LYS A 283 5.75 18.24 -3.91
CA LYS A 283 5.16 18.90 -2.75
C LYS A 283 4.40 17.94 -1.83
N VAL A 284 3.71 16.95 -2.39
CA VAL A 284 3.09 15.87 -1.60
C VAL A 284 4.14 15.09 -0.82
N ALA A 285 5.27 14.75 -1.45
CA ALA A 285 6.36 14.03 -0.79
C ALA A 285 7.03 14.85 0.33
N GLU A 286 7.08 16.18 0.22
CA GLU A 286 7.60 17.06 1.28
C GLU A 286 6.64 17.22 2.48
N VAL A 287 5.33 17.18 2.21
CA VAL A 287 4.28 17.43 3.22
C VAL A 287 4.01 16.20 4.10
N LEU A 288 4.23 14.99 3.58
CA LEU A 288 3.99 13.72 4.29
C LEU A 288 5.26 13.18 4.94
#